data_AF-A0A1Z9PW66-F1
#
_entry.id   AF-A0A1Z9PW66-F1
#
_cell.length_a   1.000
_cell.length_b   1.000
_cell.length_c   1.000
_cell.angle_alpha   90.00
_cell.angle_beta   90.00
_cell.angle_gamma   90.00
#
_symmetry.space_group_name_H-M   'P 1'
#
loop_
_entity.id
_entity.type
_entity.pdbx_description
1 polymer ?
#
loop_
_entity_poly.entity_id
_entity_poly.type
_entity_poly.pdbx_seq_one_letter_code
_entity_poly.pdbx_strand_id
1 'polypeptide(L)'
;MEKEVKRELGIIYISSDGRTFLKEMDARYAQMELNRGIVTNHKKKETVMKIAEIIMMVLKENNWGVYYKSQPMHPLEMQDGNALYKVNQVDESDVESKVIKKLEETSWIHSQTNLNQKKT
;
A
#
# COMPACT_ATOMS: atom_id res chain seq x y z
N MET A 1 -31.13 7.66 -60.86
CA MET A 1 -30.70 8.34 -59.61
C MET A 1 -31.01 7.37 -58.49
N GLU A 2 -30.09 6.46 -58.20
CA GLU A 2 -30.26 5.48 -57.10
C GLU A 2 -29.35 5.90 -55.96
N LYS A 3 -29.94 6.08 -54.78
CA LYS A 3 -29.26 6.51 -53.56
C LYS A 3 -28.49 5.32 -52.99
N GLU A 4 -27.18 5.49 -52.77
CA GLU A 4 -26.42 4.57 -51.93
C GLU A 4 -27.04 4.51 -50.54
N VAL A 5 -27.54 3.33 -50.15
CA VAL A 5 -27.89 3.05 -48.75
C VAL A 5 -26.71 2.30 -48.14
N LYS A 6 -25.71 3.03 -47.66
CA LYS A 6 -24.70 2.47 -46.76
C LYS A 6 -25.32 2.34 -45.37
N ARG A 7 -25.61 1.11 -44.95
CA ARG A 7 -25.89 0.77 -43.55
C ARG A 7 -24.81 -0.19 -43.07
N GLU A 8 -23.88 0.32 -42.27
CA GLU A 8 -22.97 -0.51 -41.49
C GLU A 8 -23.42 -0.44 -40.03
N LEU A 9 -24.06 -1.51 -39.55
CA LEU A 9 -24.22 -1.76 -38.12
C LEU A 9 -23.10 -2.73 -37.72
N GLY A 10 -21.99 -2.18 -37.24
CA GLY A 10 -20.91 -2.96 -36.64
C GLY A 10 -21.18 -3.17 -35.14
N ILE A 11 -20.88 -4.37 -34.63
CA ILE A 11 -20.81 -4.59 -33.18
C ILE A 11 -19.51 -3.96 -32.68
N ILE A 12 -19.63 -3.05 -31.72
CA ILE A 12 -18.48 -2.43 -31.04
C ILE A 12 -18.43 -3.00 -29.62
N TYR A 13 -17.27 -3.49 -29.23
CA TYR A 13 -16.99 -3.99 -27.88
C TYR A 13 -16.30 -2.89 -27.08
N ILE A 14 -16.72 -2.68 -25.83
CA ILE A 14 -16.22 -1.60 -24.97
C ILE A 14 -15.65 -2.22 -23.70
N SER A 15 -14.40 -1.92 -23.36
CA SER A 15 -13.77 -2.33 -22.10
C SER A 15 -14.18 -1.41 -20.94
N SER A 16 -13.92 -1.85 -19.70
CA SER A 16 -14.33 -1.11 -18.49
C SER A 16 -13.69 0.28 -18.34
N ASP A 17 -12.58 0.54 -19.03
CA ASP A 17 -11.89 1.84 -19.07
C ASP A 17 -12.34 2.73 -20.24
N GLY A 18 -13.37 2.30 -20.99
CA GLY A 18 -13.97 3.09 -22.07
C GLY A 18 -13.30 2.95 -23.44
N ARG A 19 -12.27 2.09 -23.60
CA ARG A 19 -11.70 1.80 -24.93
C ARG A 19 -12.67 0.97 -25.77
N THR A 20 -12.74 1.27 -27.06
CA THR A 20 -13.65 0.63 -28.02
C THR A 20 -12.89 -0.25 -29.00
N PHE A 21 -13.45 -1.40 -29.36
CA PHE A 21 -12.82 -2.40 -30.22
C PHE A 21 -13.83 -2.95 -31.22
N LEU A 22 -13.36 -3.26 -32.43
CA LEU A 22 -14.17 -3.91 -33.48
C LEU A 22 -14.17 -5.44 -33.37
N LYS A 23 -13.22 -6.01 -32.60
CA LYS A 23 -13.13 -7.45 -32.34
C LYS A 23 -13.27 -7.72 -30.85
N GLU A 24 -14.07 -8.73 -30.52
CA GLU A 24 -14.30 -9.14 -29.14
C GLU A 24 -13.01 -9.56 -28.44
N MET A 25 -12.13 -10.28 -29.14
CA MET A 25 -10.87 -10.78 -28.57
C MET A 25 -9.94 -9.65 -28.14
N ASP A 26 -9.90 -8.54 -28.89
CA ASP A 26 -9.08 -7.38 -28.56
C ASP A 26 -9.62 -6.68 -27.30
N ALA A 27 -10.94 -6.55 -27.18
CA ALA A 27 -11.59 -6.03 -25.98
C ALA A 27 -11.33 -6.92 -24.75
N ARG A 28 -11.39 -8.25 -24.91
CA ARG A 28 -11.09 -9.22 -23.84
C ARG A 28 -9.63 -9.13 -23.40
N TYR A 29 -8.68 -8.99 -24.33
CA TYR A 29 -7.27 -8.82 -24.00
C TYR A 29 -7.03 -7.53 -23.20
N ALA A 30 -7.59 -6.40 -23.66
CA ALA A 30 -7.50 -5.13 -22.96
C ALA A 30 -8.09 -5.20 -21.54
N GLN A 31 -9.22 -5.90 -21.35
CA GLN A 31 -9.80 -6.12 -20.03
C GLN A 31 -8.91 -6.98 -19.12
N MET A 32 -8.26 -8.01 -19.67
CA MET A 32 -7.32 -8.85 -18.93
C MET A 32 -6.11 -8.05 -18.45
N GLU A 33 -5.56 -7.17 -19.28
CA GLU A 33 -4.45 -6.28 -18.90
C GLU A 33 -4.85 -5.29 -17.79
N LEU A 34 -6.03 -4.68 -17.90
CA LEU A 34 -6.58 -3.80 -16.86
C LEU A 34 -6.72 -4.52 -15.53
N ASN A 35 -7.35 -5.70 -15.55
CA ASN A 35 -7.56 -6.52 -14.35
C ASN A 35 -6.22 -6.91 -13.73
N ARG A 36 -5.21 -7.26 -14.55
CA ARG A 36 -3.85 -7.55 -14.07
C ARG A 36 -3.23 -6.33 -13.38
N GLY A 37 -3.34 -5.15 -13.98
CA GLY A 37 -2.86 -3.90 -13.40
C GLY A 37 -3.52 -3.58 -12.05
N ILE A 38 -4.85 -3.73 -11.97
CA ILE A 38 -5.62 -3.55 -10.73
C ILE A 38 -5.15 -4.52 -9.65
N VAL A 39 -5.01 -5.81 -9.96
CA VAL A 39 -4.54 -6.84 -9.02
C VAL A 39 -3.13 -6.52 -8.53
N THR A 40 -2.20 -6.13 -9.42
CA THR A 40 -0.85 -5.76 -9.04
C THR A 40 -0.84 -4.54 -8.12
N ASN A 41 -1.63 -3.51 -8.42
CA ASN A 41 -1.74 -2.32 -7.58
C ASN A 41 -2.36 -2.63 -6.22
N HIS A 42 -3.36 -3.51 -6.17
CA HIS A 42 -3.96 -3.95 -4.93
C HIS A 42 -2.95 -4.69 -4.04
N LYS A 43 -2.18 -5.64 -4.61
CA LYS A 43 -1.11 -6.35 -3.88
C LYS A 43 -0.03 -5.40 -3.34
N LYS A 44 0.35 -4.38 -4.11
CA LYS A 44 1.29 -3.34 -3.65
C LYS A 44 0.71 -2.57 -2.45
N LYS A 45 -0.54 -2.11 -2.55
CA LYS A 45 -1.22 -1.40 -1.45
C LYS A 45 -1.32 -2.27 -0.19
N GLU A 46 -1.68 -3.54 -0.34
CA GLU A 46 -1.76 -4.50 0.77
C GLU A 46 -0.40 -4.68 1.44
N THR A 47 0.68 -4.74 0.66
CA THR A 47 2.05 -4.87 1.18
C THR A 47 2.45 -3.62 1.97
N VAL A 48 2.16 -2.42 1.47
CA VAL A 48 2.43 -1.16 2.18
C VAL A 48 1.65 -1.10 3.49
N MET A 49 0.37 -1.48 3.49
CA MET A 49 -0.45 -1.53 4.71
C MET A 49 0.12 -2.48 5.75
N LYS A 50 0.54 -3.68 5.34
CA LYS A 50 1.17 -4.66 6.24
C LYS A 50 2.47 -4.13 6.86
N ILE A 51 3.31 -3.44 6.08
CA ILE A 51 4.53 -2.80 6.61
C ILE A 51 4.15 -1.71 7.63
N ALA A 52 3.14 -0.88 7.32
CA ALA A 52 2.67 0.15 8.24
C ALA A 52 2.14 -0.44 9.56
N GLU A 53 1.42 -1.56 9.51
CA GLU A 53 0.95 -2.29 10.70
C GLU A 53 2.13 -2.78 11.56
N ILE A 54 3.18 -3.32 10.94
CA ILE A 54 4.38 -3.78 11.65
C ILE A 54 5.09 -2.60 12.33
N ILE A 55 5.23 -1.46 11.63
CA ILE A 55 5.81 -0.25 12.20
C ILE A 55 4.99 0.20 13.41
N MET A 56 3.66 0.27 13.29
CA MET A 56 2.78 0.64 14.41
C MET A 56 2.90 -0.32 15.60
N MET A 57 3.03 -1.62 15.35
CA MET A 57 3.28 -2.61 16.41
C MET A 57 4.60 -2.36 17.11
N VAL A 58 5.70 -2.16 16.37
CA VAL A 58 7.03 -1.88 16.95
C VAL A 58 6.99 -0.62 17.79
N LEU A 59 6.38 0.45 17.30
CA LEU A 59 6.24 1.70 18.06
C LEU A 59 5.46 1.47 19.37
N LYS A 60 4.35 0.73 19.32
CA LYS A 60 3.52 0.43 20.48
C LYS A 60 4.23 -0.47 21.50
N GLU A 61 4.86 -1.56 21.06
CA GLU A 61 5.57 -2.51 21.92
C GLU A 61 6.73 -1.83 22.67
N ASN A 62 7.35 -0.82 22.06
CA ASN A 62 8.47 -0.09 22.64
C ASN A 62 8.06 1.20 23.36
N ASN A 63 6.75 1.50 23.45
CA ASN A 63 6.22 2.76 23.97
C ASN A 63 6.83 4.01 23.30
N TRP A 64 7.20 3.88 22.03
CA TRP A 64 7.73 4.96 21.23
C TRP A 64 6.57 5.79 20.65
N GLY A 65 6.62 7.10 20.86
CA GLY A 65 5.54 8.01 20.46
C GLY A 65 4.27 7.95 21.32
N VAL A 66 4.24 7.19 22.42
CA VAL A 66 3.11 7.16 23.36
C VAL A 66 3.31 8.18 24.47
N TYR A 67 2.40 9.14 24.57
CA TYR A 67 2.25 10.04 25.71
C TYR A 67 1.36 9.38 26.77
N TYR A 68 1.88 9.15 27.97
CA TYR A 68 1.07 8.69 29.09
C TYR A 68 0.27 9.86 29.65
N LYS A 69 -0.91 10.12 29.10
CA LYS A 69 -1.90 10.97 29.76
C LYS A 69 -2.29 10.26 31.07
N SER A 70 -1.96 10.85 32.21
CA SER A 70 -2.28 10.39 33.58
C SER A 70 -1.29 9.43 34.27
N GLN A 71 -0.03 9.31 33.81
CA GLN A 71 1.05 8.80 34.67
C GLN A 71 1.88 9.97 35.20
N PRO A 72 2.38 9.93 36.45
CA PRO A 72 3.13 11.04 37.03
C PRO A 72 4.45 11.25 36.27
N MET A 73 4.42 12.16 35.29
CA MET A 73 5.62 12.74 34.70
C MET A 73 6.35 13.51 35.78
N HIS A 74 7.64 13.26 35.98
CA HIS A 74 8.44 14.14 36.82
C HIS A 74 8.34 15.56 36.28
N PRO A 75 7.92 16.54 37.10
CA PRO A 75 7.71 17.91 36.64
C PRO A 75 9.06 18.52 36.26
N LEU A 76 9.17 19.01 35.02
CA LEU A 76 10.13 20.05 34.67
C LEU A 76 9.41 21.37 34.92
N GLU A 77 9.87 22.13 35.92
CA GLU A 77 9.31 23.44 36.22
C GLU A 77 9.57 24.41 35.04
N MET A 78 8.51 25.02 34.53
CA MET A 78 8.59 26.19 33.66
C MET A 78 7.79 27.32 34.30
N GLN A 79 8.36 28.53 34.27
CA GLN A 79 7.84 29.73 34.96
C GLN A 79 6.41 30.14 34.54
N ASP A 80 5.92 29.67 33.40
CA ASP A 80 4.77 30.27 32.72
C ASP A 80 3.49 29.40 32.70
N GLY A 81 3.44 28.31 33.47
CA GLY A 81 2.23 27.49 33.62
C GLY A 81 1.81 26.70 32.38
N ASN A 82 2.61 26.70 31.31
CA ASN A 82 2.40 25.84 30.14
C ASN A 82 3.02 24.45 30.35
N ALA A 83 2.25 23.40 30.07
CA ALA A 83 2.72 22.02 30.18
C ALA A 83 3.62 21.64 28.99
N LEU A 84 4.85 21.19 29.27
CA LEU A 84 5.78 20.72 28.24
C LEU A 84 5.57 19.21 28.00
N TYR A 85 5.32 18.83 26.74
CA TYR A 85 5.20 17.44 26.30
C TYR A 85 6.59 16.93 25.87
N LYS A 86 7.18 15.99 26.61
CA LYS A 86 8.45 15.36 26.21
C LYS A 86 8.17 14.11 25.38
N VAL A 87 8.36 14.20 24.07
CA VAL A 87 8.47 13.04 23.18
C VAL A 87 9.80 12.35 23.50
N ASN A 88 9.81 11.04 23.70
CA ASN A 88 11.06 10.28 23.76
C ASN A 88 11.74 10.45 22.40
N GLN A 89 12.90 11.11 22.36
CA GLN A 89 13.75 11.08 21.18
C GLN A 89 14.24 9.64 21.03
N VAL A 90 13.89 9.02 19.91
CA VAL A 90 14.34 7.69 19.53
C VAL A 90 15.24 7.88 18.33
N ASP A 91 16.39 7.21 18.34
CA ASP A 91 17.28 7.20 17.19
C ASP A 91 16.61 6.46 16.03
N GLU A 92 16.74 7.00 14.81
CA GLU A 92 16.18 6.38 13.61
C GLU A 92 16.70 4.96 13.41
N SER A 93 17.98 4.71 13.73
CA SER A 93 18.62 3.39 13.64
C SER A 93 18.02 2.36 14.59
N ASP A 94 17.55 2.78 15.78
CA ASP A 94 16.85 1.92 16.72
C ASP A 94 15.46 1.53 16.20
N VAL A 95 14.77 2.47 15.53
CA VAL A 95 13.48 2.19 14.88
C VAL A 95 13.67 1.21 13.74
N GLU A 96 14.60 1.48 12.84
CA GLU A 96 14.89 0.62 11.69
C GLU A 96 15.25 -0.80 12.11
N SER A 97 16.16 -0.95 13.07
CA SER A 97 16.62 -2.27 13.52
C SER A 97 15.49 -3.11 14.12
N LYS A 98 14.57 -2.52 14.90
CA LYS A 98 13.43 -3.24 15.47
C LYS A 98 12.37 -3.58 14.43
N VAL A 99 12.14 -2.70 13.45
CA VAL A 99 11.23 -2.98 12.33
C VAL A 99 11.77 -4.13 11.47
N ILE A 100 13.06 -4.12 11.13
CA ILE A 100 13.71 -5.20 10.37
C ILE A 100 13.60 -6.53 11.12
N LYS A 101 13.95 -6.54 12.41
CA LYS A 101 13.84 -7.73 13.25
C LYS A 101 12.41 -8.28 13.28
N LYS A 102 11.41 -7.40 13.40
CA LYS A 102 9.99 -7.81 13.41
C LYS A 102 9.54 -8.35 12.04
N LEU A 103 10.04 -7.79 10.95
CA LEU A 103 9.79 -8.28 9.59
C LEU A 103 10.36 -9.69 9.38
N GLU A 104 11.54 -9.96 9.91
CA GLU A 104 12.18 -11.29 9.91
C GLU A 104 11.38 -12.31 10.72
N GLU A 105 10.98 -11.96 11.95
CA GLU A 105 10.19 -12.81 12.85
C GLU A 105 8.81 -13.16 12.27
N THR A 106 8.20 -12.24 11.51
CA THR A 106 6.87 -12.43 10.90
C THR A 106 6.94 -13.24 9.59
N SER A 107 8.08 -13.86 9.27
CA SER A 107 8.32 -14.67 8.05
C SER A 107 8.11 -13.92 6.71
N TRP A 108 8.09 -12.59 6.74
CA TRP A 108 7.87 -11.75 5.54
C TRP A 108 8.95 -11.99 4.48
N ILE A 109 10.20 -12.19 4.91
CA ILE A 109 11.33 -12.46 4.02
C ILE A 109 11.22 -13.82 3.32
N HIS A 110 10.61 -14.84 3.95
CA HIS A 110 10.45 -16.17 3.35
C HIS A 110 9.34 -16.21 2.28
N SER A 111 8.45 -15.21 2.26
CA SER A 111 7.34 -15.13 1.31
C SER A 111 7.71 -14.45 -0.02
N GLN A 112 8.82 -13.69 -0.06
CA GLN A 112 9.25 -12.97 -1.27
C GLN A 112 10.30 -13.71 -2.11
N THR A 113 11.04 -14.66 -1.54
CA THR A 113 12.09 -15.42 -2.25
C THR A 113 11.54 -16.31 -3.38
N ASN A 114 10.24 -16.65 -3.36
CA ASN A 114 9.62 -17.49 -4.40
C ASN A 114 9.22 -16.74 -5.69
N LEU A 115 9.34 -15.41 -5.76
CA LEU A 115 8.99 -14.64 -6.98
C LEU A 115 10.17 -14.45 -7.94
N ASN A 116 11.42 -14.58 -7.48
CA ASN A 116 12.61 -14.40 -8.33
C ASN A 116 13.20 -15.70 -8.90
N GLN A 117 12.81 -16.88 -8.41
CA GLN A 117 13.33 -18.16 -8.92
C GLN A 117 12.56 -18.73 -10.13
N LYS A 118 11.49 -18.08 -10.60
CA LYS A 118 10.74 -18.48 -11.81
C LYS A 118 11.12 -17.71 -13.08
N LYS A 119 12.28 -17.04 -13.08
CA LYS A 119 12.76 -16.22 -14.22
C LYS A 119 14.15 -16.60 -14.75
N THR A 120 14.58 -17.83 -14.51
CA THR A 120 15.74 -18.46 -15.17
C THR A 120 15.32 -19.73 -15.85
#